data_AF-A0A7V6TY46-F1
#
_entry.id   AF-A0A7V6TY46-F1
#
_cell.length_a   1.000
_cell.length_b   1.000
_cell.length_c   1.000
_cell.angle_alpha   90.00
_cell.angle_beta   90.00
_cell.angle_gamma   90.00
#
_symmetry.space_group_name_H-M   'P 1'
#
loop_
_entity.id
_entity.type
_entity.pdbx_description
1 polymer ?
#
loop_
_entity_poly.entity_id
_entity_poly.type
_entity_poly.pdbx_seq_one_letter_code
_entity_poly.pdbx_strand_id
1 'polypeptide(L)'
;MSSWRDAILNDFVPNVSKLTLVADLDCLLTEEKLALELRGRGFDLIEFSDPVEFRYAYESKYRSIWDRGEHTDLVVVLRSQDADLESLPYDLLQAGRKLSFNLGDLFPNLSYPVIEKLDRSLLDALFDAQRKSPPDRMGDNATKDFILRHVFGIAPELIANEVELLRALLRLHYGKLQIPLMLAERLIQVLKGNDGFKAWPLSEIVPDDEAFFAFLQERWPLFLSRLARANQVQEVSPEYGLKYPGPDRLPFDHQDIKVYIDNLFLEGKLTPVEAKGIEVDAGSWVRSGIATSGVDDDELRISRLFGLVEKELPTAEARYSDWTAFALKWAELSSLVHCGNSTEYQTRLREIGDALNTTFAAWLADHYSSLINLPPTNPAMLHHVPRRLARDIEDSGSSRAALIVVDGLALDQWVTIRQLLQKQDANLVMRESATFAWIPTLTSVSRQSIFSGKPPLYFPSSINSTNSEEKLWKQFWEGHGLSRLDVAYQRGLGDGDAA
;
A
#
# COMPACT_ATOMS: atom_id res chain seq x y z
N MET A 1 10.50 25.10 4.08
CA MET A 1 11.16 24.45 5.25
C MET A 1 12.13 23.44 4.69
N SER A 2 13.31 23.28 5.26
CA SER A 2 14.24 22.24 4.78
C SER A 2 13.70 20.85 5.10
N SER A 3 13.62 20.00 4.08
CA SER A 3 13.30 18.57 4.12
C SER A 3 14.58 17.75 4.33
N TRP A 4 14.49 16.50 4.78
CA TRP A 4 15.66 15.60 4.80
C TRP A 4 16.24 15.39 3.40
N ARG A 5 15.40 15.50 2.36
CA ARG A 5 15.81 15.41 0.95
C ARG A 5 16.81 16.48 0.56
N ASP A 6 16.72 17.68 1.15
CA ASP A 6 17.65 18.77 0.83
C ASP A 6 19.11 18.40 1.16
N ALA A 7 19.32 17.59 2.21
CA ALA A 7 20.66 17.13 2.57
C ALA A 7 21.30 16.26 1.47
N ILE A 8 20.48 15.54 0.70
CA ILE A 8 20.91 14.69 -0.42
C ILE A 8 20.96 15.52 -1.70
N LEU A 9 19.91 16.26 -1.99
CA LEU A 9 19.76 17.04 -3.22
C LEU A 9 20.85 18.09 -3.39
N ASN A 10 21.45 18.60 -2.32
CA ASN A 10 22.55 19.58 -2.42
C ASN A 10 23.78 19.02 -3.15
N ASP A 11 23.96 17.69 -3.19
CA ASP A 11 25.04 17.05 -3.95
C ASP A 11 24.72 16.87 -5.44
N PHE A 12 23.45 17.00 -5.85
CA PHE A 12 22.97 16.81 -7.22
C PHE A 12 22.81 18.16 -7.93
N VAL A 13 23.94 18.69 -8.38
CA VAL A 13 24.03 19.90 -9.22
C VAL A 13 24.14 19.49 -10.70
N PRO A 14 23.21 19.90 -11.58
CA PRO A 14 23.21 19.51 -12.99
C PRO A 14 24.51 19.90 -13.72
N ASN A 15 24.90 19.12 -14.74
CA ASN A 15 26.10 19.34 -15.56
C ASN A 15 27.46 19.24 -14.84
N VAL A 16 27.50 18.76 -13.58
CA VAL A 16 28.77 18.53 -12.86
C VAL A 16 29.43 17.22 -13.30
N SER A 17 28.65 16.15 -13.44
CA SER A 17 29.12 14.84 -13.90
C SER A 17 28.02 14.14 -14.67
N LYS A 18 28.35 13.64 -15.87
CA LYS A 18 27.43 12.85 -16.71
C LYS A 18 27.02 11.53 -16.04
N LEU A 19 27.90 10.99 -15.19
CA LEU A 19 27.67 9.74 -14.47
C LEU A 19 27.93 9.95 -12.97
N THR A 20 26.94 9.62 -12.15
CA THR A 20 27.05 9.61 -10.69
C THR A 20 26.73 8.21 -10.18
N LEU A 21 27.62 7.63 -9.38
CA LEU A 21 27.47 6.32 -8.74
C LEU A 21 27.13 6.54 -7.28
N VAL A 22 26.03 5.96 -6.82
CA VAL A 22 25.53 6.19 -5.47
C VAL A 22 25.41 4.88 -4.73
N ALA A 23 26.11 4.78 -3.59
CA ALA A 23 25.85 3.76 -2.58
C ALA A 23 24.61 4.18 -1.78
N ASP A 24 23.51 3.48 -1.99
CA ASP A 24 22.21 3.77 -1.37
C ASP A 24 21.69 2.52 -0.64
N LEU A 25 22.38 2.17 0.45
CA LEU A 25 22.05 1.00 1.27
C LEU A 25 20.65 1.09 1.87
N ASP A 26 20.18 2.31 2.14
CA ASP A 26 18.90 2.58 2.80
C ASP A 26 17.74 2.85 1.82
N CYS A 27 17.98 2.76 0.51
CA CYS A 27 16.99 3.00 -0.56
C CYS A 27 16.39 4.43 -0.55
N LEU A 28 17.18 5.43 -0.13
CA LEU A 28 16.78 6.83 -0.05
C LEU A 28 16.49 7.43 -1.43
N LEU A 29 17.34 7.18 -2.44
CA LEU A 29 17.19 7.75 -3.79
C LEU A 29 15.99 7.19 -4.55
N THR A 30 15.48 6.05 -4.10
CA THR A 30 14.25 5.45 -4.62
C THR A 30 13.02 5.79 -3.79
N GLU A 31 13.10 6.79 -2.90
CA GLU A 31 11.92 7.39 -2.31
C GLU A 31 11.23 8.28 -3.34
N GLU A 32 9.89 8.15 -3.45
CA GLU A 32 9.09 8.76 -4.53
C GLU A 32 9.37 10.24 -4.78
N LYS A 33 9.30 11.07 -3.74
CA LYS A 33 9.46 12.52 -3.90
C LYS A 33 10.90 12.90 -4.21
N LEU A 34 11.88 12.21 -3.61
CA LEU A 34 13.28 12.45 -3.93
C LEU A 34 13.61 12.05 -5.38
N ALA A 35 13.11 10.89 -5.83
CA ALA A 35 13.28 10.44 -7.21
C ALA A 35 12.63 11.42 -8.21
N LEU A 36 11.47 11.98 -7.87
CA LEU A 36 10.80 13.02 -8.65
C LEU A 36 11.61 14.32 -8.71
N GLU A 37 12.14 14.79 -7.57
CA GLU A 37 12.95 16.01 -7.50
C GLU A 37 14.28 15.87 -8.27
N LEU A 38 14.93 14.72 -8.20
CA LEU A 38 16.12 14.40 -8.98
C LEU A 38 15.83 14.46 -10.49
N ARG A 39 14.72 13.86 -10.91
CA ARG A 39 14.25 13.92 -12.30
C ARG A 39 13.93 15.34 -12.75
N GLY A 40 13.28 16.14 -11.90
CA GLY A 40 13.00 17.56 -12.16
C GLY A 40 14.28 18.39 -12.36
N ARG A 41 15.41 17.92 -11.80
CA ARG A 41 16.75 18.50 -12.01
C ARG A 41 17.49 17.92 -13.23
N GLY A 42 16.88 17.00 -13.96
CA GLY A 42 17.45 16.36 -15.16
C GLY A 42 18.27 15.10 -14.90
N PHE A 43 18.19 14.52 -13.69
CA PHE A 43 18.87 13.27 -13.37
C PHE A 43 17.96 12.06 -13.61
N ASP A 44 18.42 11.13 -14.43
CA ASP A 44 17.80 9.82 -14.57
C ASP A 44 18.36 8.84 -13.55
N LEU A 45 17.52 7.96 -13.01
CA LEU A 45 17.93 6.91 -12.08
C LEU A 45 17.85 5.54 -12.74
N ILE A 46 18.94 4.77 -12.62
CA ILE A 46 18.98 3.35 -12.96
C ILE A 46 19.54 2.56 -11.78
N GLU A 47 18.83 1.51 -11.41
CA GLU A 47 19.34 0.54 -10.46
C GLU A 47 20.35 -0.41 -11.12
N PHE A 48 21.47 -0.65 -10.45
CA PHE A 48 22.39 -1.74 -10.79
C PHE A 48 21.98 -3.03 -10.05
N SER A 49 21.15 -3.86 -10.68
CA SER A 49 20.68 -5.15 -10.12
C SER A 49 21.15 -6.35 -10.94
N ASP A 50 20.85 -6.35 -12.25
CA ASP A 50 21.38 -7.33 -13.20
C ASP A 50 22.41 -6.67 -14.13
N PRO A 51 23.66 -7.14 -14.18
CA PRO A 51 24.71 -6.52 -14.99
C PRO A 51 24.41 -6.46 -16.49
N VAL A 52 23.66 -7.43 -17.03
CA VAL A 52 23.33 -7.50 -18.46
C VAL A 52 22.20 -6.53 -18.80
N GLU A 53 21.13 -6.52 -18.01
CA GLU A 53 20.03 -5.57 -18.15
C GLU A 53 20.51 -4.14 -17.97
N PHE A 54 21.30 -3.90 -16.92
CA PHE A 54 21.93 -2.62 -16.66
C PHE A 54 22.76 -2.19 -17.88
N ARG A 55 23.64 -3.06 -18.38
CA ARG A 55 24.52 -2.72 -19.50
C ARG A 55 23.71 -2.41 -20.75
N TYR A 56 22.66 -3.17 -21.04
CA TYR A 56 21.77 -2.87 -22.16
C TYR A 56 21.14 -1.48 -22.04
N ALA A 57 20.59 -1.13 -20.88
CA ALA A 57 19.97 0.18 -20.65
C ALA A 57 21.00 1.32 -20.71
N TYR A 58 22.15 1.15 -20.06
CA TYR A 58 23.25 2.11 -20.04
C TYR A 58 23.78 2.41 -21.45
N GLU A 59 24.09 1.38 -22.24
CA GLU A 59 24.65 1.53 -23.58
C GLU A 59 23.63 2.15 -24.54
N SER A 60 22.39 1.64 -24.53
CA SER A 60 21.35 2.08 -25.46
C SER A 60 20.87 3.51 -25.20
N LYS A 61 20.70 3.90 -23.93
CA LYS A 61 20.05 5.17 -23.57
C LYS A 61 20.98 6.28 -23.09
N TYR A 62 22.20 5.98 -22.65
CA TYR A 62 23.08 6.99 -22.05
C TYR A 62 24.41 7.08 -22.79
N ARG A 63 25.14 5.98 -22.90
CA ARG A 63 26.44 5.98 -23.57
C ARG A 63 26.33 6.42 -25.02
N SER A 64 25.34 5.89 -25.75
CA SER A 64 25.08 6.28 -27.14
C SER A 64 24.80 7.78 -27.31
N ILE A 65 24.15 8.42 -26.34
CA ILE A 65 23.84 9.86 -26.31
C ILE A 65 25.13 10.65 -26.08
N TRP A 66 25.91 10.26 -25.08
CA TRP A 66 27.19 10.90 -24.78
C TRP A 66 28.19 10.83 -25.92
N ASP A 67 28.22 9.71 -26.66
CA ASP A 67 29.10 9.53 -27.82
C ASP A 67 28.70 10.44 -29.00
N ARG A 68 27.44 10.88 -29.09
CA ARG A 68 26.98 11.92 -30.04
C ARG A 68 27.28 13.34 -29.58
N GLY A 69 27.88 13.51 -28.41
CA GLY A 69 28.16 14.82 -27.81
C GLY A 69 26.94 15.48 -27.14
N GLU A 70 25.81 14.77 -27.08
CA GLU A 70 24.62 15.21 -26.35
C GLU A 70 24.81 15.03 -24.83
N HIS A 71 24.09 15.82 -24.03
CA HIS A 71 24.19 15.81 -22.57
C HIS A 71 22.98 15.11 -21.93
N THR A 72 23.26 14.21 -21.00
CA THR A 72 22.28 13.62 -20.07
C THR A 72 23.03 13.26 -18.79
N ASP A 73 22.40 13.44 -17.64
CA ASP A 73 22.98 13.13 -16.33
C ASP A 73 22.34 11.83 -15.79
N LEU A 74 23.16 10.78 -15.69
CA LEU A 74 22.75 9.47 -15.20
C LEU A 74 23.23 9.26 -13.76
N VAL A 75 22.31 8.82 -12.92
CA VAL A 75 22.56 8.33 -11.57
C VAL A 75 22.39 6.82 -11.54
N VAL A 76 23.47 6.11 -11.24
CA VAL A 76 23.47 4.66 -11.01
C VAL A 76 23.38 4.40 -9.53
N VAL A 77 22.31 3.72 -9.12
CA VAL A 77 22.02 3.40 -7.72
C VAL A 77 22.41 1.96 -7.44
N LEU A 78 23.27 1.76 -6.43
CA LEU A 78 23.68 0.46 -5.93
C LEU A 78 23.00 0.20 -4.58
N ARG A 79 22.21 -0.88 -4.50
CA ARG A 79 21.33 -1.21 -3.37
C ARG A 79 21.76 -2.43 -2.54
N SER A 80 22.83 -3.12 -2.95
CA SER A 80 23.21 -4.37 -2.28
C SER A 80 24.08 -4.10 -1.05
N GLN A 81 23.67 -4.65 0.10
CA GLN A 81 24.40 -4.58 1.37
C GLN A 81 25.80 -5.20 1.27
N ASP A 82 25.98 -6.16 0.36
CA ASP A 82 27.26 -6.82 0.10
C ASP A 82 28.06 -6.16 -1.03
N ALA A 83 27.46 -5.19 -1.73
CA ALA A 83 28.08 -4.52 -2.86
C ALA A 83 28.61 -3.15 -2.44
N ASP A 84 29.92 -3.08 -2.23
CA ASP A 84 30.65 -1.82 -2.30
C ASP A 84 30.53 -1.26 -3.73
N LEU A 85 30.62 0.06 -3.90
CA LEU A 85 30.74 0.69 -5.22
C LEU A 85 31.85 0.02 -6.04
N GLU A 86 32.89 -0.48 -5.38
CA GLU A 86 33.99 -1.23 -6.00
C GLU A 86 33.56 -2.54 -6.71
N SER A 87 32.34 -3.04 -6.51
CA SER A 87 31.79 -4.17 -7.28
C SER A 87 31.30 -3.78 -8.67
N LEU A 88 31.15 -2.49 -8.95
CA LEU A 88 30.70 -2.01 -10.25
C LEU A 88 31.78 -2.24 -11.32
N PRO A 89 31.39 -2.40 -12.60
CA PRO A 89 32.33 -2.44 -13.70
C PRO A 89 33.34 -1.28 -13.68
N TYR A 90 34.61 -1.60 -13.91
CA TYR A 90 35.72 -0.64 -13.78
C TYR A 90 35.55 0.61 -14.64
N ASP A 91 34.95 0.48 -15.82
CA ASP A 91 34.67 1.60 -16.72
C ASP A 91 33.72 2.64 -16.10
N LEU A 92 32.73 2.17 -15.32
CA LEU A 92 31.84 3.06 -14.57
C LEU A 92 32.58 3.73 -13.42
N LEU A 93 33.38 2.97 -12.67
CA LEU A 93 34.14 3.50 -11.53
C LEU A 93 35.16 4.56 -11.92
N GLN A 94 35.76 4.42 -13.10
CA GLN A 94 36.70 5.38 -13.63
C GLN A 94 36.01 6.67 -14.10
N ALA A 95 34.82 6.56 -14.69
CA ALA A 95 34.10 7.69 -15.28
C ALA A 95 33.17 8.42 -14.30
N GLY A 96 32.66 7.72 -13.28
CA GLY A 96 31.58 8.19 -12.43
C GLY A 96 32.03 8.93 -11.16
N ARG A 97 31.29 9.98 -10.79
CA ARG A 97 31.40 10.62 -9.47
C ARG A 97 30.78 9.71 -8.42
N LYS A 98 31.50 9.39 -7.33
CA LYS A 98 31.01 8.53 -6.25
C LYS A 98 30.33 9.36 -5.14
N LEU A 99 29.16 8.93 -4.67
CA LEU A 99 28.44 9.47 -3.52
C LEU A 99 27.92 8.33 -2.64
N SER A 100 27.66 8.62 -1.38
CA SER A 100 27.06 7.67 -0.43
C SER A 100 26.08 8.40 0.49
N PHE A 101 24.91 7.81 0.69
CA PHE A 101 23.90 8.34 1.61
C PHE A 101 23.42 7.23 2.54
N ASN A 102 23.20 7.58 3.81
CA ASN A 102 22.68 6.66 4.80
C ASN A 102 21.75 7.38 5.80
N LEU A 103 20.89 6.62 6.46
CA LEU A 103 19.94 7.10 7.45
C LEU A 103 20.62 7.63 8.72
N GLY A 104 21.82 7.15 9.05
CA GLY A 104 22.58 7.58 10.22
C GLY A 104 22.93 9.07 10.17
N ASP A 105 23.26 9.58 8.98
CA ASP A 105 23.54 11.01 8.77
C ASP A 105 22.26 11.86 8.87
N LEU A 106 21.10 11.31 8.51
CA LEU A 106 19.81 11.99 8.56
C LEU A 106 19.16 11.98 9.96
N PHE A 107 19.42 10.93 10.74
CA PHE A 107 18.80 10.68 12.04
C PHE A 107 19.84 10.31 13.12
N PRO A 108 20.79 11.21 13.44
CA PRO A 108 21.98 10.87 14.24
C PRO A 108 21.68 10.44 15.69
N ASN A 109 20.52 10.82 16.24
CA ASN A 109 20.14 10.53 17.61
C ASN A 109 19.19 9.32 17.74
N LEU A 110 18.76 8.74 16.62
CA LEU A 110 17.88 7.57 16.61
C LEU A 110 18.68 6.29 16.37
N SER A 111 18.16 5.16 16.84
CA SER A 111 18.78 3.86 16.62
C SER A 111 18.71 3.44 15.14
N TYR A 112 19.86 3.29 14.49
CA TYR A 112 19.98 2.87 13.09
C TYR A 112 19.26 1.54 12.79
N PRO A 113 19.45 0.45 13.57
CA PRO A 113 18.72 -0.82 13.38
C PRO A 113 17.18 -0.71 13.42
N VAL A 114 16.64 0.33 14.05
CA VAL A 114 15.19 0.59 14.08
C VAL A 114 14.75 1.34 12.84
N ILE A 115 15.44 2.41 12.47
CA ILE A 115 15.07 3.27 11.33
C ILE A 115 15.29 2.60 9.97
N GLU A 116 16.31 1.75 9.84
CA GLU A 116 16.59 0.97 8.60
C GLU A 116 15.39 0.10 8.18
N LYS A 117 14.65 -0.41 9.17
CA LYS A 117 13.49 -1.28 8.96
C LYS A 117 12.19 -0.52 8.72
N LEU A 118 12.20 0.81 8.72
CA LEU A 118 11.03 1.61 8.43
C LEU A 118 10.77 1.69 6.92
N ASP A 119 9.49 1.79 6.55
CA ASP A 119 9.14 2.20 5.20
C ASP A 119 9.55 3.66 4.96
N ARG A 120 10.03 3.95 3.76
CA ARG A 120 10.63 5.26 3.44
C ARG A 120 9.57 6.37 3.41
N SER A 121 8.30 6.01 3.24
CA SER A 121 7.17 6.93 3.39
C SER A 121 7.06 7.55 4.79
N LEU A 122 7.60 6.90 5.83
CA LEU A 122 7.57 7.40 7.21
C LEU A 122 8.65 8.45 7.52
N LEU A 123 9.64 8.61 6.63
CA LEU A 123 10.79 9.47 6.92
C LEU A 123 10.43 10.95 7.02
N ASP A 124 9.42 11.43 6.27
CA ASP A 124 8.95 12.82 6.38
C ASP A 124 8.42 13.10 7.80
N ALA A 125 7.51 12.25 8.27
CA ALA A 125 6.92 12.40 9.60
C ALA A 125 7.97 12.24 10.71
N LEU A 126 8.91 11.29 10.55
CA LEU A 126 10.01 11.09 11.50
C LEU A 126 10.98 12.28 11.53
N PHE A 127 11.32 12.84 10.37
CA PHE A 127 12.21 13.99 10.26
C PHE A 127 11.58 15.24 10.86
N ASP A 128 10.29 15.46 10.63
CA ASP A 128 9.54 16.55 11.27
C ASP A 128 9.43 16.35 12.78
N ALA A 129 9.21 15.11 13.24
CA ALA A 129 9.15 14.78 14.66
C ALA A 129 10.47 15.10 15.37
N GLN A 130 11.62 14.69 14.84
CA GLN A 130 12.92 15.00 15.45
C GLN A 130 13.22 16.51 15.45
N ARG A 131 12.73 17.27 14.46
CA ARG A 131 12.93 18.72 14.44
C ARG A 131 12.07 19.45 15.47
N LYS A 132 10.82 19.02 15.63
CA LYS A 132 9.87 19.59 16.60
C LYS A 132 10.20 19.18 18.04
N SER A 133 10.70 17.96 18.21
CA SER A 133 11.06 17.39 19.51
C SER A 133 12.41 16.69 19.39
N PRO A 134 13.53 17.44 19.42
CA PRO A 134 14.88 16.88 19.29
C PRO A 134 15.13 15.82 20.37
N PRO A 135 15.33 14.55 19.97
CA PRO A 135 15.64 13.51 20.92
C PRO A 135 17.11 13.59 21.36
N ASP A 136 17.39 13.23 22.61
CA ASP A 136 18.73 12.79 23.01
C ASP A 136 19.09 11.48 22.28
N ARG A 137 20.34 11.04 22.36
CA ARG A 137 20.74 9.76 21.76
C ARG A 137 19.95 8.60 22.38
N MET A 138 19.14 7.93 21.56
CA MET A 138 18.24 6.86 21.97
C MET A 138 18.79 5.47 21.60
N GLY A 139 18.50 4.49 22.46
CA GLY A 139 18.58 3.08 22.10
C GLY A 139 17.27 2.59 21.47
N ASP A 140 17.24 1.33 21.02
CA ASP A 140 16.16 0.77 20.21
C ASP A 140 14.75 1.00 20.78
N ASN A 141 14.51 0.63 22.04
CA ASN A 141 13.18 0.77 22.63
C ASN A 141 12.74 2.24 22.75
N ALA A 142 13.67 3.13 23.10
CA ALA A 142 13.37 4.56 23.17
C ALA A 142 13.08 5.15 21.78
N THR A 143 13.81 4.71 20.75
CA THR A 143 13.52 5.07 19.35
C THR A 143 12.15 4.55 18.91
N LYS A 144 11.80 3.30 19.22
CA LYS A 144 10.47 2.74 18.90
C LYS A 144 9.34 3.52 19.60
N ASP A 145 9.52 3.85 20.88
CA ASP A 145 8.55 4.66 21.64
C ASP A 145 8.41 6.08 21.07
N PHE A 146 9.52 6.67 20.65
CA PHE A 146 9.52 7.97 19.97
C PHE A 146 8.73 7.92 18.66
N ILE A 147 8.96 6.91 17.82
CA ILE A 147 8.23 6.74 16.55
C ILE A 147 6.74 6.49 16.81
N LEU A 148 6.38 5.60 17.74
CA LEU A 148 4.99 5.34 18.10
C LEU A 148 4.28 6.64 18.51
N ARG A 149 4.91 7.44 19.38
CA ARG A 149 4.32 8.68 19.90
C ARG A 149 4.21 9.78 18.84
N HIS A 150 5.29 10.04 18.12
CA HIS A 150 5.39 11.24 17.28
C HIS A 150 5.04 11.02 15.80
N VAL A 151 5.13 9.78 15.31
CA VAL A 151 4.76 9.43 13.92
C VAL A 151 3.37 8.80 13.89
N PHE A 152 3.10 7.80 14.75
CA PHE A 152 1.79 7.13 14.78
C PHE A 152 0.77 7.80 15.72
N GLY A 153 1.20 8.77 16.54
CA GLY A 153 0.31 9.44 17.49
C GLY A 153 -0.17 8.52 18.62
N ILE A 154 0.54 7.43 18.88
CA ILE A 154 0.21 6.42 19.89
C ILE A 154 1.18 6.58 21.05
N ALA A 155 0.66 6.98 22.21
CA ALA A 155 1.37 6.96 23.49
C ALA A 155 0.83 5.77 24.30
N PRO A 156 1.45 4.57 24.22
CA PRO A 156 0.87 3.36 24.80
C PRO A 156 0.64 3.46 26.30
N GLU A 157 1.49 4.21 27.01
CA GLU A 157 1.40 4.47 28.44
C GLU A 157 0.17 5.30 28.85
N LEU A 158 -0.47 6.00 27.91
CA LEU A 158 -1.67 6.79 28.15
C LEU A 158 -2.96 6.02 27.84
N ILE A 159 -2.87 4.78 27.35
CA ILE A 159 -4.02 3.94 27.02
C ILE A 159 -4.45 3.18 28.29
N ALA A 160 -5.43 3.74 29.01
CA ALA A 160 -5.84 3.27 30.32
C ALA A 160 -7.08 2.35 30.28
N ASN A 161 -7.94 2.47 29.27
CA ASN A 161 -9.21 1.74 29.18
C ASN A 161 -9.52 1.23 27.76
N GLU A 162 -10.58 0.42 27.64
CA GLU A 162 -11.00 -0.22 26.38
C GLU A 162 -11.41 0.77 25.28
N VAL A 163 -11.97 1.93 25.64
CA VAL A 163 -12.36 2.97 24.69
C VAL A 163 -11.12 3.58 24.05
N GLU A 164 -10.12 3.92 24.87
CA GLU A 164 -8.85 4.46 24.41
C GLU A 164 -8.07 3.46 23.56
N LEU A 165 -8.08 2.18 23.96
CA LEU A 165 -7.45 1.11 23.19
C LEU A 165 -8.12 0.96 21.83
N LEU A 166 -9.45 0.81 21.80
CA LEU A 166 -10.18 0.65 20.55
C LEU A 166 -10.02 1.87 19.64
N ARG A 167 -10.05 3.09 20.19
CA ARG A 167 -9.79 4.32 19.44
C ARG A 167 -8.37 4.36 18.85
N ALA A 168 -7.36 3.92 19.60
CA ALA A 168 -5.98 3.86 19.12
C ALA A 168 -5.83 2.85 17.97
N LEU A 169 -6.43 1.66 18.09
CA LEU A 169 -6.41 0.65 17.04
C LEU A 169 -7.21 1.09 15.81
N LEU A 170 -8.38 1.69 15.98
CA LEU A 170 -9.14 2.28 14.87
C LEU A 170 -8.31 3.32 14.12
N ARG A 171 -7.62 4.23 14.84
CA ARG A 171 -6.73 5.21 14.21
C ARG A 171 -5.57 4.56 13.46
N LEU A 172 -5.00 3.51 14.02
CA LEU A 172 -3.90 2.76 13.44
C LEU A 172 -4.32 2.13 12.10
N HIS A 173 -5.37 1.30 12.12
CA HIS A 173 -5.79 0.51 10.95
C HIS A 173 -6.66 1.27 9.96
N TYR A 174 -7.33 2.34 10.39
CA TYR A 174 -7.99 3.27 9.47
C TYR A 174 -6.99 4.23 8.80
N GLY A 175 -5.83 4.45 9.44
CA GLY A 175 -4.76 5.28 8.91
C GLY A 175 -4.15 4.70 7.63
N LYS A 176 -3.48 5.56 6.85
CA LYS A 176 -2.79 5.19 5.61
C LYS A 176 -1.46 4.47 5.86
N LEU A 177 -0.95 4.47 7.10
CA LEU A 177 0.38 4.01 7.44
C LEU A 177 0.29 2.62 8.06
N GLN A 178 0.90 1.64 7.38
CA GLN A 178 1.08 0.30 7.93
C GLN A 178 2.13 0.34 9.04
N ILE A 179 1.83 -0.29 10.18
CA ILE A 179 2.75 -0.33 11.31
C ILE A 179 3.81 -1.42 11.08
N PRO A 180 5.10 -1.07 11.09
CA PRO A 180 6.16 -2.06 11.03
C PRO A 180 6.11 -3.04 12.22
N LEU A 181 6.37 -4.32 11.97
CA LEU A 181 6.24 -5.39 12.96
C LEU A 181 6.98 -5.09 14.27
N MET A 182 8.19 -4.53 14.20
CA MET A 182 8.97 -4.21 15.41
C MET A 182 8.35 -3.10 16.26
N LEU A 183 7.54 -2.22 15.68
CA LEU A 183 6.76 -1.21 16.41
C LEU A 183 5.47 -1.81 16.97
N ALA A 184 4.80 -2.68 16.21
CA ALA A 184 3.64 -3.44 16.69
C ALA A 184 4.02 -4.31 17.91
N GLU A 185 5.12 -5.05 17.85
CA GLU A 185 5.66 -5.83 18.96
C GLU A 185 5.93 -4.98 20.20
N ARG A 186 6.53 -3.79 20.00
CA ARG A 186 6.77 -2.84 21.09
C ARG A 186 5.47 -2.33 21.70
N LEU A 187 4.50 -1.95 20.87
CA LEU A 187 3.17 -1.51 21.29
C LEU A 187 2.47 -2.60 22.12
N ILE A 188 2.46 -3.84 21.61
CA ILE A 188 1.90 -5.01 22.31
C ILE A 188 2.60 -5.23 23.65
N GLN A 189 3.93 -5.14 23.69
CA GLN A 189 4.72 -5.32 24.91
C GLN A 189 4.28 -4.34 26.01
N VAL A 190 4.08 -3.06 25.67
CA VAL A 190 3.66 -2.05 26.64
C VAL A 190 2.20 -2.26 27.05
N LEU A 191 1.30 -2.54 26.09
CA LEU A 191 -0.13 -2.76 26.37
C LEU A 191 -0.39 -4.00 27.23
N LYS A 192 0.38 -5.09 27.05
CA LYS A 192 0.29 -6.30 27.88
C LYS A 192 0.64 -6.06 29.35
N GLY A 193 1.29 -4.94 29.68
CA GLY A 193 1.51 -4.51 31.07
C GLY A 193 0.24 -4.08 31.80
N ASN A 194 -0.84 -3.78 31.07
CA ASN A 194 -2.15 -3.43 31.65
C ASN A 194 -3.04 -4.69 31.73
N ASP A 195 -3.39 -5.08 32.97
CA ASP A 195 -4.23 -6.26 33.23
C ASP A 195 -5.60 -6.20 32.52
N GLY A 196 -6.12 -4.99 32.26
CA GLY A 196 -7.38 -4.76 31.55
C GLY A 196 -7.36 -5.22 30.09
N PHE A 197 -6.19 -5.44 29.49
CA PHE A 197 -6.06 -5.82 28.08
C PHE A 197 -5.68 -7.29 27.87
N LYS A 198 -5.56 -8.10 28.93
CA LYS A 198 -5.16 -9.51 28.83
C LYS A 198 -6.08 -10.37 27.97
N ALA A 199 -7.37 -10.06 27.95
CA ALA A 199 -8.34 -10.78 27.14
C ALA A 199 -8.22 -10.44 25.65
N TRP A 200 -7.67 -9.27 25.30
CA TRP A 200 -7.60 -8.81 23.92
C TRP A 200 -6.55 -9.59 23.11
N PRO A 201 -6.85 -9.94 21.85
CA PRO A 201 -5.94 -10.66 20.97
C PRO A 201 -4.89 -9.73 20.36
N LEU A 202 -4.19 -8.94 21.20
CA LEU A 202 -3.31 -7.86 20.76
C LEU A 202 -2.22 -8.33 19.78
N SER A 203 -1.74 -9.55 19.93
CA SER A 203 -0.72 -10.12 19.05
C SER A 203 -1.22 -10.44 17.64
N GLU A 204 -2.53 -10.55 17.46
CA GLU A 204 -3.18 -10.78 16.16
C GLU A 204 -3.66 -9.47 15.56
N ILE A 205 -4.34 -8.62 16.35
CA ILE A 205 -5.05 -7.45 15.82
C ILE A 205 -4.18 -6.19 15.68
N VAL A 206 -3.06 -6.06 16.42
CA VAL A 206 -2.19 -4.87 16.31
C VAL A 206 -1.37 -4.85 15.01
N PRO A 207 -0.75 -5.96 14.56
CA PRO A 207 0.06 -5.96 13.34
C PRO A 207 -0.76 -6.11 12.06
N ASP A 208 -2.05 -6.49 12.14
CA ASP A 208 -2.84 -6.93 10.99
C ASP A 208 -4.22 -6.27 10.99
N ASP A 209 -4.45 -5.43 9.98
CA ASP A 209 -5.71 -4.70 9.78
C ASP A 209 -6.89 -5.62 9.47
N GLU A 210 -6.72 -6.64 8.63
CA GLU A 210 -7.76 -7.63 8.35
C GLU A 210 -8.16 -8.42 9.60
N ALA A 211 -7.18 -8.79 10.44
CA ALA A 211 -7.48 -9.44 11.71
C ALA A 211 -8.25 -8.50 12.65
N PHE A 212 -7.87 -7.22 12.70
CA PHE A 212 -8.58 -6.22 13.48
C PHE A 212 -10.01 -5.99 12.99
N PHE A 213 -10.23 -5.81 11.68
CA PHE A 213 -11.57 -5.62 11.13
C PHE A 213 -12.45 -6.85 11.31
N ALA A 214 -11.91 -8.06 11.13
CA ALA A 214 -12.62 -9.29 11.43
C ALA A 214 -13.00 -9.39 12.92
N PHE A 215 -12.10 -9.00 13.84
CA PHE A 215 -12.39 -8.93 15.27
C PHE A 215 -13.58 -7.99 15.57
N LEU A 216 -13.65 -6.83 14.92
CA LEU A 216 -14.79 -5.90 15.03
C LEU A 216 -16.07 -6.49 14.42
N GLN A 217 -15.96 -7.08 13.23
CA GLN A 217 -17.07 -7.67 12.46
C GLN A 217 -17.80 -8.74 13.28
N GLU A 218 -17.06 -9.62 13.97
CA GLU A 218 -17.64 -10.67 14.82
C GLU A 218 -18.46 -10.14 16.00
N ARG A 219 -18.11 -8.94 16.50
CA ARG A 219 -18.75 -8.31 17.68
C ARG A 219 -19.88 -7.38 17.31
N TRP A 220 -19.99 -7.01 16.04
CA TRP A 220 -21.05 -6.13 15.55
C TRP A 220 -22.46 -6.73 15.71
N PRO A 221 -22.75 -8.00 15.33
CA PRO A 221 -24.06 -8.62 15.61
C PRO A 221 -24.40 -8.67 17.10
N LEU A 222 -23.41 -8.92 17.96
CA LEU A 222 -23.61 -8.93 19.42
C LEU A 222 -24.02 -7.55 19.92
N PHE A 223 -23.38 -6.49 19.43
CA PHE A 223 -23.75 -5.12 19.73
C PHE A 223 -25.19 -4.78 19.27
N LEU A 224 -25.53 -5.12 18.02
CA LEU A 224 -26.88 -4.90 17.48
C LEU A 224 -27.95 -5.65 18.28
N SER A 225 -27.72 -6.92 18.61
CA SER A 225 -28.67 -7.71 19.40
C SER A 225 -28.96 -7.07 20.78
N ARG A 226 -27.94 -6.46 21.40
CA ARG A 226 -28.11 -5.75 22.68
C ARG A 226 -28.86 -4.43 22.51
N LEU A 227 -28.60 -3.70 21.42
CA LEU A 227 -29.34 -2.48 21.12
C LEU A 227 -30.84 -2.76 20.93
N ALA A 228 -31.17 -3.89 20.27
CA ALA A 228 -32.54 -4.38 20.15
C ALA A 228 -33.15 -4.75 21.53
N ARG A 229 -32.34 -5.38 22.40
CA ARG A 229 -32.72 -5.83 23.75
C ARG A 229 -32.81 -4.74 24.80
N ALA A 230 -32.31 -3.52 24.55
CA ALA A 230 -32.59 -2.39 25.44
C ALA A 230 -34.11 -2.18 25.66
N ASN A 231 -34.95 -2.77 24.79
CA ASN A 231 -36.40 -2.79 24.90
C ASN A 231 -37.02 -4.12 25.39
N GLN A 232 -36.30 -5.26 25.55
CA GLN A 232 -36.85 -6.55 26.06
C GLN A 232 -35.77 -7.48 26.70
N VAL A 233 -36.12 -8.11 27.83
CA VAL A 233 -35.24 -9.00 28.63
C VAL A 233 -35.33 -10.46 28.16
N GLN A 234 -34.30 -10.97 27.51
CA GLN A 234 -34.06 -12.42 27.42
C GLN A 234 -32.56 -12.71 27.20
N GLU A 235 -32.01 -13.64 27.98
CA GLU A 235 -30.64 -14.16 27.79
C GLU A 235 -30.62 -15.12 26.60
N VAL A 236 -29.70 -14.87 25.68
CA VAL A 236 -29.25 -15.89 24.72
C VAL A 236 -27.73 -15.88 24.78
N SER A 237 -27.19 -17.03 25.18
CA SER A 237 -25.80 -17.42 25.08
C SER A 237 -25.35 -17.32 23.60
N PRO A 238 -24.11 -16.90 23.30
CA PRO A 238 -23.65 -16.84 21.91
C PRO A 238 -23.70 -18.24 21.29
N GLU A 239 -24.47 -18.42 20.21
CA GLU A 239 -24.56 -19.68 19.47
C GLU A 239 -23.42 -19.87 18.46
N TYR A 240 -22.40 -19.02 18.48
CA TYR A 240 -21.25 -19.09 17.57
C TYR A 240 -19.93 -18.87 18.34
N GLY A 241 -18.97 -19.77 18.14
CA GLY A 241 -17.60 -19.57 18.61
C GLY A 241 -16.94 -18.47 17.80
N LEU A 242 -16.61 -17.35 18.45
CA LEU A 242 -15.83 -16.26 17.85
C LEU A 242 -14.43 -16.79 17.50
N LYS A 243 -13.89 -16.45 16.33
CA LYS A 243 -12.53 -16.86 15.93
C LYS A 243 -11.50 -16.17 16.80
N TYR A 244 -11.70 -14.88 17.05
CA TYR A 244 -10.78 -14.08 17.85
C TYR A 244 -11.22 -14.05 19.31
N PRO A 245 -10.33 -14.39 20.27
CA PRO A 245 -10.64 -14.25 21.68
C PRO A 245 -10.80 -12.77 22.07
N GLY A 246 -11.35 -12.50 23.24
CA GLY A 246 -11.46 -11.15 23.79
C GLY A 246 -12.87 -10.70 24.08
N PRO A 247 -13.07 -9.44 24.49
CA PRO A 247 -14.34 -9.00 25.05
C PRO A 247 -15.47 -9.06 24.02
N ASP A 248 -16.60 -9.64 24.41
CA ASP A 248 -17.83 -9.68 23.62
C ASP A 248 -18.51 -8.31 23.50
N ARG A 249 -18.11 -7.35 24.34
CA ARG A 249 -18.66 -6.00 24.38
C ARG A 249 -17.57 -5.02 24.01
N LEU A 250 -17.75 -4.38 22.86
CA LEU A 250 -16.96 -3.25 22.42
C LEU A 250 -17.78 -1.96 22.55
N PRO A 251 -17.15 -0.82 22.89
CA PRO A 251 -17.81 0.47 23.05
C PRO A 251 -18.10 1.15 21.71
N PHE A 252 -18.79 0.47 20.79
CA PHE A 252 -19.13 1.02 19.46
C PHE A 252 -20.00 2.28 19.53
N ASP A 253 -20.79 2.43 20.58
CA ASP A 253 -21.67 3.57 20.86
C ASP A 253 -20.97 4.78 21.50
N HIS A 254 -19.66 4.71 21.73
CA HIS A 254 -18.88 5.85 22.19
C HIS A 254 -18.68 6.88 21.06
N GLN A 255 -18.82 8.18 21.36
CA GLN A 255 -18.80 9.25 20.35
C GLN A 255 -17.52 9.26 19.49
N ASP A 256 -16.35 9.07 20.11
CA ASP A 256 -15.07 8.99 19.41
C ASP A 256 -14.88 7.76 18.51
N ILE A 257 -15.73 6.74 18.67
CA ILE A 257 -15.63 5.46 17.94
C ILE A 257 -16.60 5.45 16.75
N LYS A 258 -17.81 5.98 16.93
CA LYS A 258 -18.87 5.99 15.90
C LYS A 258 -18.42 6.44 14.52
N VAL A 259 -17.61 7.50 14.47
CA VAL A 259 -17.14 8.09 13.21
C VAL A 259 -16.33 7.08 12.39
N TYR A 260 -15.47 6.30 13.05
CA TYR A 260 -14.70 5.27 12.37
C TYR A 260 -15.60 4.13 11.90
N ILE A 261 -16.49 3.63 12.78
CA ILE A 261 -17.34 2.49 12.45
C ILE A 261 -18.24 2.79 11.24
N ASP A 262 -18.83 3.99 11.19
CA ASP A 262 -19.63 4.41 10.04
C ASP A 262 -18.81 4.37 8.74
N ASN A 263 -17.61 4.97 8.75
CA ASN A 263 -16.72 4.96 7.59
C ASN A 263 -16.28 3.55 7.18
N LEU A 264 -16.02 2.64 8.14
CA LEU A 264 -15.62 1.28 7.85
C LEU A 264 -16.72 0.51 7.08
N PHE A 265 -18.00 0.72 7.40
CA PHE A 265 -19.10 0.14 6.64
C PHE A 265 -19.28 0.82 5.28
N LEU A 266 -19.18 2.16 5.21
CA LEU A 266 -19.31 2.90 3.96
C LEU A 266 -18.27 2.45 2.93
N GLU A 267 -17.00 2.37 3.36
CA GLU A 267 -15.84 1.96 2.56
C GLU A 267 -15.76 0.44 2.32
N GLY A 268 -16.70 -0.36 2.85
CA GLY A 268 -16.74 -1.80 2.63
C GLY A 268 -15.71 -2.62 3.40
N LYS A 269 -15.00 -2.02 4.37
CA LYS A 269 -14.08 -2.71 5.28
C LYS A 269 -14.80 -3.57 6.32
N LEU A 270 -16.03 -3.18 6.67
CA LEU A 270 -16.97 -4.00 7.43
C LEU A 270 -18.21 -4.27 6.57
N THR A 271 -18.79 -5.46 6.76
CA THR A 271 -19.95 -5.92 6.01
C THR A 271 -21.21 -5.74 6.85
N PRO A 272 -22.22 -5.00 6.36
CA PRO A 272 -23.50 -4.86 7.05
C PRO A 272 -24.14 -6.23 7.28
N VAL A 273 -24.77 -6.42 8.45
CA VAL A 273 -25.38 -7.69 8.84
C VAL A 273 -26.89 -7.57 8.95
N GLU A 274 -27.61 -8.67 8.67
CA GLU A 274 -29.06 -8.69 8.87
C GLU A 274 -29.39 -8.56 10.37
N ALA A 275 -30.20 -7.56 10.71
CA ALA A 275 -30.64 -7.32 12.07
C ALA A 275 -32.16 -7.52 12.19
N LYS A 276 -32.58 -8.66 12.74
CA LYS A 276 -34.01 -8.95 12.95
C LYS A 276 -34.54 -8.19 14.17
N GLY A 277 -35.60 -7.41 14.00
CA GLY A 277 -36.34 -6.78 15.09
C GLY A 277 -35.72 -5.49 15.64
N ILE A 278 -34.86 -4.80 14.88
CA ILE A 278 -34.31 -3.50 15.28
C ILE A 278 -34.98 -2.40 14.46
N GLU A 279 -35.81 -1.58 15.11
CA GLU A 279 -36.27 -0.30 14.55
C GLU A 279 -35.24 0.77 14.88
N VAL A 280 -34.43 1.14 13.89
CA VAL A 280 -33.44 2.21 14.00
C VAL A 280 -33.94 3.43 13.24
N ASP A 281 -33.84 4.62 13.85
CA ASP A 281 -34.13 5.90 13.19
C ASP A 281 -33.32 6.08 11.90
N ALA A 282 -33.92 6.77 10.90
CA ALA A 282 -33.31 7.00 9.59
C ALA A 282 -31.99 7.79 9.65
N GLY A 283 -31.80 8.65 10.65
CA GLY A 283 -30.57 9.41 10.84
C GLY A 283 -29.49 8.71 11.66
N SER A 284 -29.74 7.50 12.16
CA SER A 284 -28.81 6.83 13.07
C SER A 284 -27.55 6.33 12.36
N TRP A 285 -26.40 6.57 12.97
CA TRP A 285 -25.10 6.06 12.52
C TRP A 285 -25.06 4.51 12.44
N VAL A 286 -25.88 3.80 13.24
CA VAL A 286 -25.90 2.33 13.29
C VAL A 286 -26.40 1.73 11.97
N ARG A 287 -27.17 2.49 11.18
CA ARG A 287 -27.79 1.99 9.93
C ARG A 287 -26.77 1.53 8.90
N SER A 288 -25.60 2.15 8.82
CA SER A 288 -24.57 1.73 7.86
C SER A 288 -24.09 0.31 8.09
N GLY A 289 -24.24 -0.23 9.30
CA GLY A 289 -23.91 -1.62 9.64
C GLY A 289 -25.09 -2.60 9.60
N ILE A 290 -26.28 -2.19 9.17
CA ILE A 290 -27.45 -3.07 9.06
C ILE A 290 -27.76 -3.30 7.59
N ALA A 291 -27.79 -4.57 7.17
CA ALA A 291 -28.28 -4.92 5.84
C ALA A 291 -29.81 -4.84 5.84
N THR A 292 -30.39 -3.79 5.27
CA THR A 292 -31.83 -3.73 4.98
C THR A 292 -32.05 -3.84 3.47
N SER A 293 -33.22 -4.36 3.07
CA SER A 293 -33.55 -4.62 1.66
C SER A 293 -34.12 -3.39 0.94
N GLY A 294 -33.93 -2.18 1.46
CA GLY A 294 -34.59 -0.95 1.00
C GLY A 294 -33.71 -0.05 0.11
N VAL A 295 -34.32 0.56 -0.90
CA VAL A 295 -33.67 1.54 -1.81
C VAL A 295 -33.12 2.77 -1.06
N ASP A 296 -33.79 3.19 0.00
CA ASP A 296 -33.46 4.40 0.77
C ASP A 296 -32.07 4.30 1.47
N ASP A 297 -31.63 3.10 1.86
CA ASP A 297 -30.34 2.91 2.54
C ASP A 297 -29.15 2.97 1.54
N ASP A 298 -29.34 2.49 0.31
CA ASP A 298 -28.35 2.62 -0.76
C ASP A 298 -28.20 4.09 -1.19
N GLU A 299 -29.29 4.86 -1.27
CA GLU A 299 -29.22 6.30 -1.55
C GLU A 299 -28.45 7.07 -0.47
N LEU A 300 -28.69 6.74 0.81
CA LEU A 300 -27.95 7.33 1.93
C LEU A 300 -26.46 6.98 1.86
N ARG A 301 -26.13 5.71 1.57
CA ARG A 301 -24.74 5.25 1.43
C ARG A 301 -24.04 5.96 0.27
N ILE A 302 -24.67 6.05 -0.90
CA ILE A 302 -24.15 6.76 -2.07
C ILE A 302 -23.90 8.23 -1.73
N SER A 303 -24.86 8.91 -1.10
CA SER A 303 -24.73 10.31 -0.70
C SER A 303 -23.56 10.54 0.27
N ARG A 304 -23.38 9.67 1.27
CA ARG A 304 -22.25 9.73 2.21
C ARG A 304 -20.92 9.45 1.52
N LEU A 305 -20.85 8.48 0.61
CA LEU A 305 -19.65 8.17 -0.16
C LEU A 305 -19.26 9.32 -1.10
N PHE A 306 -20.21 9.97 -1.77
CA PHE A 306 -19.93 11.20 -2.51
C PHE A 306 -19.30 12.26 -1.60
N GLY A 307 -19.88 12.51 -0.43
CA GLY A 307 -19.36 13.48 0.53
C GLY A 307 -17.98 13.13 1.09
N LEU A 308 -17.61 11.84 1.12
CA LEU A 308 -16.26 11.38 1.50
C LEU A 308 -15.28 11.57 0.33
N VAL A 309 -15.63 11.09 -0.86
CA VAL A 309 -14.81 11.15 -2.08
C VAL A 309 -14.49 12.59 -2.46
N GLU A 310 -15.46 13.50 -2.41
CA GLU A 310 -15.26 14.92 -2.74
C GLU A 310 -14.30 15.63 -1.77
N LYS A 311 -14.22 15.20 -0.52
CA LYS A 311 -13.30 15.76 0.48
C LYS A 311 -11.88 15.22 0.37
N GLU A 312 -11.73 14.03 -0.21
CA GLU A 312 -10.47 13.29 -0.25
C GLU A 312 -9.86 13.20 -1.65
N LEU A 313 -10.31 14.04 -2.59
CA LEU A 313 -9.77 14.11 -3.95
C LEU A 313 -8.23 14.30 -3.92
N PRO A 314 -7.46 13.40 -4.55
CA PRO A 314 -6.02 13.56 -4.66
C PRO A 314 -5.66 14.81 -5.47
N THR A 315 -4.56 15.44 -5.08
CA THR A 315 -4.02 16.65 -5.73
C THR A 315 -2.80 16.33 -6.60
N ALA A 316 -2.31 17.29 -7.37
CA ALA A 316 -1.06 17.17 -8.12
C ALA A 316 0.16 16.86 -7.21
N GLU A 317 0.14 17.25 -5.93
CA GLU A 317 1.24 16.99 -4.97
C GLU A 317 1.08 15.66 -4.22
N ALA A 318 0.04 14.88 -4.53
CA ALA A 318 -0.25 13.63 -3.84
C ALA A 318 0.80 12.56 -4.17
N ARG A 319 1.03 11.64 -3.22
CA ARG A 319 1.84 10.45 -3.46
C ARG A 319 1.07 9.43 -4.30
N TYR A 320 1.76 8.49 -4.93
CA TYR A 320 1.12 7.38 -5.63
C TYR A 320 0.19 6.58 -4.71
N SER A 321 0.56 6.45 -3.43
CA SER A 321 -0.21 5.73 -2.42
C SER A 321 -1.57 6.38 -2.16
N ASP A 322 -1.63 7.71 -2.18
CA ASP A 322 -2.89 8.46 -2.05
C ASP A 322 -3.84 8.15 -3.22
N TRP A 323 -3.31 8.10 -4.44
CA TRP A 323 -4.07 7.72 -5.63
C TRP A 323 -4.58 6.27 -5.54
N THR A 324 -3.73 5.31 -5.14
CA THR A 324 -4.13 3.91 -5.02
C THR A 324 -5.19 3.69 -3.95
N ALA A 325 -5.08 4.38 -2.80
CA ALA A 325 -6.08 4.31 -1.74
C ALA A 325 -7.40 4.96 -2.18
N PHE A 326 -7.33 6.10 -2.87
CA PHE A 326 -8.51 6.77 -3.41
C PHE A 326 -9.21 5.92 -4.49
N ALA A 327 -8.45 5.22 -5.35
CA ALA A 327 -9.01 4.38 -6.40
C ALA A 327 -9.94 3.27 -5.85
N LEU A 328 -9.61 2.68 -4.69
CA LEU A 328 -10.47 1.71 -4.02
C LEU A 328 -11.78 2.35 -3.51
N LYS A 329 -11.70 3.56 -2.92
CA LYS A 329 -12.90 4.30 -2.48
C LYS A 329 -13.79 4.71 -3.67
N TRP A 330 -13.16 5.15 -4.75
CA TRP A 330 -13.85 5.48 -6.00
C TRP A 330 -14.55 4.26 -6.60
N ALA A 331 -13.94 3.07 -6.50
CA ALA A 331 -14.53 1.82 -6.95
C ALA A 331 -15.79 1.44 -6.15
N GLU A 332 -15.79 1.59 -4.82
CA GLU A 332 -16.98 1.37 -3.98
C GLU A 332 -18.14 2.27 -4.40
N LEU A 333 -17.87 3.57 -4.58
CA LEU A 333 -18.88 4.54 -5.04
C LEU A 333 -19.38 4.20 -6.44
N SER A 334 -18.47 3.94 -7.37
CA SER A 334 -18.79 3.63 -8.77
C SER A 334 -19.65 2.37 -8.87
N SER A 335 -19.30 1.31 -8.13
CA SER A 335 -20.07 0.06 -8.08
C SER A 335 -21.52 0.32 -7.67
N LEU A 336 -21.74 1.07 -6.59
CA LEU A 336 -23.09 1.40 -6.11
C LEU A 336 -23.89 2.24 -7.12
N VAL A 337 -23.25 3.26 -7.72
CA VAL A 337 -23.91 4.13 -8.71
C VAL A 337 -24.26 3.36 -9.99
N HIS A 338 -23.40 2.44 -10.43
CA HIS A 338 -23.64 1.61 -11.61
C HIS A 338 -24.68 0.51 -11.37
N CYS A 339 -24.76 -0.03 -10.15
CA CYS A 339 -25.83 -0.96 -9.77
C CYS A 339 -27.18 -0.26 -9.54
N GLY A 340 -27.17 1.05 -9.26
CA GLY A 340 -28.36 1.89 -9.14
C GLY A 340 -28.92 2.38 -10.48
N ASN A 341 -30.11 2.98 -10.44
CA ASN A 341 -30.81 3.53 -11.61
C ASN A 341 -30.91 5.07 -11.62
N SER A 342 -30.22 5.76 -10.71
CA SER A 342 -30.29 7.22 -10.58
C SER A 342 -29.43 7.91 -11.64
N THR A 343 -30.08 8.59 -12.58
CA THR A 343 -29.40 9.40 -13.60
C THR A 343 -28.66 10.60 -12.99
N GLU A 344 -29.16 11.15 -11.88
CA GLU A 344 -28.50 12.23 -11.15
C GLU A 344 -27.14 11.78 -10.60
N TYR A 345 -27.09 10.62 -9.93
CA TYR A 345 -25.85 10.08 -9.40
C TYR A 345 -24.87 9.69 -10.51
N GLN A 346 -25.36 9.14 -11.62
CA GLN A 346 -24.52 8.84 -12.79
C GLN A 346 -23.91 10.11 -13.40
N THR A 347 -24.67 11.20 -13.50
CA THR A 347 -24.14 12.49 -13.97
C THR A 347 -23.12 13.05 -12.99
N ARG A 348 -23.41 13.07 -11.68
CA ARG A 348 -22.48 13.55 -10.65
C ARG A 348 -21.17 12.74 -10.63
N LEU A 349 -21.26 11.41 -10.71
CA LEU A 349 -20.08 10.54 -10.80
C LEU A 349 -19.23 10.88 -12.02
N ARG A 350 -19.85 11.13 -13.18
CA ARG A 350 -19.14 11.51 -14.41
C ARG A 350 -18.44 12.86 -14.27
N GLU A 351 -19.10 13.87 -13.73
CA GLU A 351 -18.51 15.22 -13.55
C GLU A 351 -17.28 15.17 -12.63
N ILE A 352 -17.38 14.47 -11.51
CA ILE A 352 -16.25 14.28 -10.60
C ILE A 352 -15.15 13.45 -11.30
N GLY A 353 -15.54 12.39 -12.02
CA GLY A 353 -14.63 11.52 -12.75
C GLY A 353 -13.85 12.25 -13.84
N ASP A 354 -14.47 13.16 -14.60
CA ASP A 354 -13.80 13.95 -15.64
C ASP A 354 -12.76 14.91 -15.06
N ALA A 355 -13.10 15.58 -13.95
CA ALA A 355 -12.16 16.45 -13.23
C ALA A 355 -10.99 15.65 -12.62
N LEU A 356 -11.29 14.48 -12.05
CA LEU A 356 -10.30 13.56 -11.51
C LEU A 356 -9.35 13.05 -12.60
N ASN A 357 -9.88 12.59 -13.73
CA ASN A 357 -9.10 12.10 -14.87
C ASN A 357 -8.15 13.16 -15.41
N THR A 358 -8.60 14.41 -15.47
CA THR A 358 -7.74 15.54 -15.89
C THR A 358 -6.56 15.73 -14.93
N THR A 359 -6.84 15.72 -13.62
CA THR A 359 -5.82 15.87 -12.58
C THR A 359 -4.85 14.68 -12.57
N PHE A 360 -5.38 13.47 -12.69
CA PHE A 360 -4.60 12.24 -12.72
C PHE A 360 -3.70 12.14 -13.96
N ALA A 361 -4.19 12.57 -15.14
CA ALA A 361 -3.39 12.60 -16.35
C ALA A 361 -2.20 13.56 -16.24
N ALA A 362 -2.41 14.75 -15.65
CA ALA A 362 -1.32 15.68 -15.35
C ALA A 362 -0.33 15.08 -14.35
N TRP A 363 -0.83 14.50 -13.25
CA TRP A 363 0.00 13.83 -12.26
C TRP A 363 0.83 12.68 -12.86
N LEU A 364 0.23 11.84 -13.72
CA LEU A 364 0.93 10.76 -14.40
C LEU A 364 2.05 11.27 -15.29
N ALA A 365 1.85 12.38 -16.00
CA ALA A 365 2.86 12.95 -16.88
C ALA A 365 4.15 13.30 -16.12
N ASP A 366 4.02 13.78 -14.88
CA ASP A 366 5.14 14.22 -14.06
C ASP A 366 5.72 13.07 -13.21
N HIS A 367 4.86 12.22 -12.63
CA HIS A 367 5.26 11.27 -11.59
C HIS A 367 5.54 9.85 -12.11
N TYR A 368 4.83 9.37 -13.13
CA TYR A 368 4.75 7.96 -13.49
C TYR A 368 6.11 7.29 -13.69
N SER A 369 7.04 7.99 -14.33
CA SER A 369 8.36 7.47 -14.62
C SER A 369 9.21 7.21 -13.37
N SER A 370 9.01 8.00 -12.32
CA SER A 370 9.73 7.86 -11.04
C SER A 370 9.31 6.59 -10.31
N LEU A 371 8.08 6.12 -10.54
CA LEU A 371 7.49 4.94 -9.89
C LEU A 371 8.19 3.64 -10.29
N ILE A 372 8.81 3.60 -11.48
CA ILE A 372 9.42 2.40 -12.07
C ILE A 372 10.48 1.77 -11.15
N ASN A 373 11.26 2.62 -10.48
CA ASN A 373 12.40 2.22 -9.66
C ASN A 373 12.06 2.06 -8.17
N LEU A 374 10.81 2.31 -7.77
CA LEU A 374 10.38 2.14 -6.39
C LEU A 374 10.58 0.68 -5.93
N PRO A 375 10.85 0.44 -4.64
CA PRO A 375 11.04 -0.90 -4.12
C PRO A 375 9.82 -1.82 -4.31
N PRO A 376 10.02 -3.14 -4.48
CA PRO A 376 8.92 -4.09 -4.64
C PRO A 376 8.20 -4.43 -3.33
N THR A 377 8.58 -3.83 -2.19
CA THR A 377 7.96 -4.10 -0.89
C THR A 377 6.47 -3.77 -0.92
N ASN A 378 6.08 -2.61 -1.44
CA ASN A 378 4.69 -2.25 -1.71
C ASN A 378 4.60 -1.89 -3.19
N PRO A 379 4.36 -2.87 -4.09
CA PRO A 379 4.47 -2.68 -5.53
C PRO A 379 3.62 -1.50 -6.02
N ALA A 380 4.29 -0.39 -6.35
CA ALA A 380 3.65 0.72 -7.05
C ALA A 380 3.38 0.37 -8.52
N MET A 381 4.22 -0.50 -9.10
CA MET A 381 4.20 -0.88 -10.51
C MET A 381 4.11 -2.39 -10.66
N LEU A 382 3.33 -2.86 -11.63
CA LEU A 382 2.98 -4.28 -11.74
C LEU A 382 4.16 -5.24 -12.00
N HIS A 383 5.30 -4.76 -12.52
CA HIS A 383 6.49 -5.61 -12.74
C HIS A 383 7.20 -5.95 -11.43
N HIS A 384 6.83 -5.32 -10.33
CA HIS A 384 7.32 -5.65 -9.00
C HIS A 384 6.48 -6.72 -8.30
N VAL A 385 5.28 -7.05 -8.81
CA VAL A 385 4.37 -8.03 -8.19
C VAL A 385 5.03 -9.40 -7.99
N PRO A 386 5.75 -10.00 -8.97
CA PRO A 386 6.42 -11.28 -8.74
C PRO A 386 7.53 -11.22 -7.70
N ARG A 387 8.23 -10.09 -7.60
CA ARG A 387 9.30 -9.89 -6.62
C ARG A 387 8.72 -9.78 -5.21
N ARG A 388 7.57 -9.14 -5.07
CA ARG A 388 6.80 -9.16 -3.82
C ARG A 388 6.38 -10.58 -3.46
N LEU A 389 5.85 -11.32 -4.44
CA LEU A 389 5.42 -12.70 -4.24
C LEU A 389 6.57 -13.63 -3.82
N ALA A 390 7.75 -13.47 -4.42
CA ALA A 390 8.94 -14.22 -4.03
C ALA A 390 9.33 -13.97 -2.57
N ARG A 391 9.31 -12.70 -2.12
CA ARG A 391 9.55 -12.35 -0.72
C ARG A 391 8.50 -12.93 0.22
N ASP A 392 7.22 -12.86 -0.14
CA ASP A 392 6.15 -13.43 0.69
C ASP A 392 6.31 -14.96 0.85
N ILE A 393 6.79 -15.67 -0.18
CA ILE A 393 7.11 -17.11 -0.12
C ILE A 393 8.30 -17.36 0.83
N GLU A 394 9.36 -16.56 0.72
CA GLU A 394 10.54 -16.65 1.58
C GLU A 394 10.19 -16.40 3.06
N ASP A 395 9.42 -15.34 3.33
CA ASP A 395 9.06 -14.92 4.69
C ASP A 395 8.05 -15.86 5.36
N SER A 396 7.07 -16.36 4.60
CA SER A 396 6.02 -17.23 5.15
C SER A 396 6.47 -18.67 5.43
N GLY A 397 7.59 -19.09 4.82
CA GLY A 397 8.00 -20.50 4.80
C GLY A 397 7.01 -21.43 4.08
N SER A 398 5.96 -20.88 3.45
CA SER A 398 4.99 -21.61 2.64
C SER A 398 5.51 -21.73 1.21
N SER A 399 5.62 -22.95 0.71
CA SER A 399 6.19 -23.21 -0.62
C SER A 399 5.19 -23.09 -1.77
N ARG A 400 3.99 -22.51 -1.55
CA ARG A 400 2.91 -22.51 -2.55
C ARG A 400 2.25 -21.16 -2.64
N ALA A 401 2.29 -20.60 -3.83
CA ALA A 401 1.57 -19.40 -4.22
C ALA A 401 0.92 -19.60 -5.59
N ALA A 402 -0.19 -18.92 -5.84
CA ALA A 402 -0.83 -18.86 -7.14
C ALA A 402 -1.10 -17.39 -7.50
N LEU A 403 -0.61 -16.97 -8.66
CA LEU A 403 -0.91 -15.66 -9.23
C LEU A 403 -2.03 -15.82 -10.26
N ILE A 404 -3.20 -15.24 -9.99
CA ILE A 404 -4.34 -15.22 -10.89
C ILE A 404 -4.43 -13.84 -11.52
N VAL A 405 -4.30 -13.78 -12.85
CA VAL A 405 -4.38 -12.51 -13.60
C VAL A 405 -5.62 -12.53 -14.48
N VAL A 406 -6.58 -11.66 -14.16
CA VAL A 406 -7.80 -11.45 -14.94
C VAL A 406 -7.57 -10.28 -15.88
N ASP A 407 -7.79 -10.50 -17.17
CA ASP A 407 -7.66 -9.45 -18.18
C ASP A 407 -8.91 -8.57 -18.21
N GLY A 408 -8.73 -7.25 -18.32
CA GLY A 408 -9.83 -6.30 -18.49
C GLY A 408 -10.85 -6.27 -17.35
N LEU A 409 -10.42 -6.27 -16.08
CA LEU A 409 -11.29 -6.13 -14.92
C LEU A 409 -11.16 -4.74 -14.29
N ALA A 410 -12.27 -4.01 -14.20
CA ALA A 410 -12.31 -2.72 -13.52
C ALA A 410 -12.45 -2.90 -12.00
N LEU A 411 -11.96 -1.93 -11.22
CA LEU A 411 -11.96 -2.03 -9.75
C LEU A 411 -13.39 -2.06 -9.16
N ASP A 412 -14.34 -1.36 -9.76
CA ASP A 412 -15.75 -1.36 -9.37
C ASP A 412 -16.43 -2.72 -9.63
N GLN A 413 -16.00 -3.45 -10.67
CA GLN A 413 -16.41 -4.83 -10.91
C GLN A 413 -15.81 -5.78 -9.86
N TRP A 414 -14.56 -5.55 -9.45
CA TRP A 414 -13.92 -6.30 -8.37
C TRP A 414 -14.68 -6.15 -7.05
N VAL A 415 -15.17 -4.96 -6.70
CA VAL A 415 -16.02 -4.74 -5.51
C VAL A 415 -17.23 -5.69 -5.50
N THR A 416 -17.89 -5.87 -6.65
CA THR A 416 -19.03 -6.80 -6.79
C THR A 416 -18.60 -8.27 -6.64
N ILE A 417 -17.49 -8.66 -7.28
CA ILE A 417 -16.95 -10.03 -7.19
C ILE A 417 -16.56 -10.35 -5.73
N ARG A 418 -15.89 -9.42 -5.06
CA ARG A 418 -15.47 -9.53 -3.66
C ARG A 418 -16.64 -9.89 -2.76
N GLN A 419 -17.76 -9.17 -2.88
CA GLN A 419 -18.97 -9.43 -2.09
C GLN A 419 -19.54 -10.83 -2.34
N LEU A 420 -19.51 -11.31 -3.59
CA LEU A 420 -19.99 -12.66 -3.92
C LEU A 420 -19.07 -13.74 -3.33
N LEU A 421 -17.75 -13.56 -3.43
CA LEU A 421 -16.78 -14.49 -2.88
C LEU A 421 -16.88 -14.58 -1.35
N GLN A 422 -17.01 -13.45 -0.66
CA GLN A 422 -17.21 -13.41 0.80
C GLN A 422 -18.52 -14.10 1.23
N LYS A 423 -19.59 -13.99 0.43
CA LYS A 423 -20.86 -14.71 0.70
C LYS A 423 -20.72 -16.22 0.53
N GLN A 424 -19.86 -16.67 -0.38
CA GLN A 424 -19.61 -18.09 -0.64
C GLN A 424 -18.70 -18.70 0.42
N ASP A 425 -17.69 -17.96 0.89
CA ASP A 425 -16.80 -18.38 1.97
C ASP A 425 -16.49 -17.20 2.90
N ALA A 426 -17.14 -17.20 4.06
CA ALA A 426 -16.95 -16.18 5.10
C ALA A 426 -15.56 -16.26 5.77
N ASN A 427 -14.80 -17.34 5.57
CA ASN A 427 -13.44 -17.49 6.09
C ASN A 427 -12.36 -17.02 5.12
N LEU A 428 -12.74 -16.63 3.90
CA LEU A 428 -11.81 -16.14 2.89
C LEU A 428 -11.23 -14.79 3.34
N VAL A 429 -9.94 -14.78 3.69
CA VAL A 429 -9.21 -13.56 4.02
C VAL A 429 -8.83 -12.85 2.72
N MET A 430 -9.26 -11.60 2.58
CA MET A 430 -8.97 -10.77 1.42
C MET A 430 -8.08 -9.62 1.85
N ARG A 431 -6.96 -9.42 1.16
CA ARG A 431 -6.10 -8.25 1.32
C ARG A 431 -6.09 -7.49 0.02
N GLU A 432 -6.57 -6.26 0.05
CA GLU A 432 -6.75 -5.45 -1.15
C GLU A 432 -5.68 -4.35 -1.23
N SER A 433 -5.11 -4.19 -2.41
CA SER A 433 -4.20 -3.08 -2.72
C SER A 433 -4.32 -2.77 -4.22
N ALA A 434 -3.83 -1.61 -4.63
CA ALA A 434 -3.78 -1.23 -6.04
C ALA A 434 -2.34 -0.94 -6.46
N THR A 435 -2.04 -1.27 -7.73
CA THR A 435 -0.76 -1.02 -8.39
C THR A 435 -1.03 -0.44 -9.76
N PHE A 436 -0.08 0.36 -10.28
CA PHE A 436 -0.16 0.92 -11.62
C PHE A 436 0.21 -0.12 -12.69
N ALA A 437 -0.52 -0.09 -13.78
CA ALA A 437 -0.18 -0.79 -15.01
C ALA A 437 0.88 -0.03 -15.82
N TRP A 438 1.55 -0.73 -16.74
CA TRP A 438 2.46 -0.05 -17.66
C TRP A 438 1.70 0.78 -18.68
N ILE A 439 2.21 1.95 -19.04
CA ILE A 439 1.72 2.76 -20.16
C ILE A 439 2.51 2.38 -21.43
N PRO A 440 1.84 2.01 -22.56
CA PRO A 440 0.38 1.91 -22.72
C PRO A 440 -0.20 0.68 -22.00
N THR A 441 -1.40 0.82 -21.43
CA THR A 441 -2.08 -0.18 -20.58
C THR A 441 -2.68 -1.34 -21.38
N LEU A 442 -1.96 -1.79 -22.40
CA LEU A 442 -2.34 -2.93 -23.23
C LEU A 442 -2.13 -4.24 -22.44
N THR A 443 -2.99 -5.21 -22.71
CA THR A 443 -2.93 -6.56 -22.13
C THR A 443 -1.56 -7.21 -22.32
N SER A 444 -1.00 -7.15 -23.54
CA SER A 444 0.29 -7.78 -23.86
C SER A 444 1.48 -7.15 -23.11
N VAL A 445 1.43 -5.83 -22.88
CA VAL A 445 2.45 -5.07 -22.14
C VAL A 445 2.36 -5.37 -20.66
N SER A 446 1.15 -5.28 -20.10
CA SER A 446 0.89 -5.44 -18.67
C SER A 446 1.15 -6.87 -18.21
N ARG A 447 0.60 -7.87 -18.93
CA ARG A 447 0.74 -9.28 -18.54
C ARG A 447 2.18 -9.77 -18.67
N GLN A 448 2.89 -9.45 -19.76
CA GLN A 448 4.31 -9.83 -19.86
C GLN A 448 5.17 -9.16 -18.80
N SER A 449 4.89 -7.90 -18.46
CA SER A 449 5.59 -7.22 -17.36
C SER A 449 5.32 -7.90 -16.01
N ILE A 450 4.06 -8.26 -15.74
CA ILE A 450 3.67 -9.04 -14.55
C ILE A 450 4.40 -10.37 -14.54
N PHE A 451 4.37 -11.17 -15.60
CA PHE A 451 4.96 -12.52 -15.56
C PHE A 451 6.49 -12.53 -15.66
N SER A 452 7.12 -11.53 -16.28
CA SER A 452 8.59 -11.44 -16.36
C SER A 452 9.22 -10.84 -15.11
N GLY A 453 8.47 -10.02 -14.35
CA GLY A 453 9.03 -9.18 -13.31
C GLY A 453 9.93 -8.07 -13.85
N LYS A 454 9.74 -7.65 -15.12
CA LYS A 454 10.59 -6.70 -15.84
C LYS A 454 9.79 -5.59 -16.54
N PRO A 455 10.38 -4.40 -16.72
CA PRO A 455 9.84 -3.35 -17.60
C PRO A 455 9.72 -3.79 -19.09
N PRO A 456 8.80 -3.17 -19.87
CA PRO A 456 8.61 -3.45 -21.30
C PRO A 456 9.85 -3.35 -22.19
N LEU A 457 10.82 -2.55 -21.77
CA LEU A 457 12.11 -2.40 -22.45
C LEU A 457 12.84 -3.74 -22.67
N TYR A 458 12.60 -4.74 -21.82
CA TYR A 458 13.34 -6.01 -21.81
C TYR A 458 12.68 -7.15 -22.61
N PHE A 459 11.56 -6.89 -23.28
CA PHE A 459 10.92 -7.87 -24.17
C PHE A 459 10.39 -7.24 -25.48
N PRO A 460 11.21 -6.44 -26.18
CA PRO A 460 10.75 -5.67 -27.35
C PRO A 460 10.22 -6.55 -28.48
N SER A 461 10.77 -7.76 -28.65
CA SER A 461 10.37 -8.69 -29.72
C SER A 461 8.99 -9.31 -29.52
N SER A 462 8.48 -9.35 -28.29
CA SER A 462 7.22 -10.01 -27.96
C SER A 462 6.17 -9.05 -27.39
N ILE A 463 6.46 -7.75 -27.30
CA ILE A 463 5.61 -6.73 -26.64
C ILE A 463 4.16 -6.69 -27.15
N ASN A 464 3.94 -7.05 -28.41
CA ASN A 464 2.61 -7.07 -29.05
C ASN A 464 1.87 -8.42 -28.93
N SER A 465 2.36 -9.37 -28.11
CA SER A 465 1.76 -10.71 -27.97
C SER A 465 1.81 -11.19 -26.52
N THR A 466 1.01 -12.19 -26.17
CA THR A 466 1.04 -12.86 -24.85
C THR A 466 1.76 -14.21 -24.89
N ASN A 467 2.30 -14.60 -26.04
CA ASN A 467 2.85 -15.94 -26.29
C ASN A 467 4.12 -16.26 -25.49
N SER A 468 4.81 -15.24 -24.98
CA SER A 468 6.03 -15.43 -24.18
C SER A 468 5.79 -15.51 -22.67
N GLU A 469 4.55 -15.39 -22.19
CA GLU A 469 4.23 -15.32 -20.76
C GLU A 469 4.74 -16.53 -19.98
N GLU A 470 4.46 -17.75 -20.43
CA GLU A 470 4.92 -18.99 -19.76
C GLU A 470 6.44 -19.03 -19.64
N LYS A 471 7.14 -18.70 -20.72
CA LYS A 471 8.60 -18.69 -20.76
C LYS A 471 9.17 -17.67 -19.79
N LEU A 472 8.62 -16.45 -19.80
CA LEU A 472 9.05 -15.35 -18.94
C LEU A 472 8.78 -15.66 -17.46
N TRP A 473 7.62 -16.26 -17.15
CA TRP A 473 7.26 -16.69 -15.79
C TRP A 473 8.22 -17.75 -15.25
N LYS A 474 8.52 -18.79 -16.04
CA LYS A 474 9.48 -19.81 -15.67
C LYS A 474 10.87 -19.22 -15.46
N GLN A 475 11.32 -18.34 -16.36
CA GLN A 475 12.62 -17.70 -16.24
C GLN A 475 12.74 -16.83 -14.98
N PHE A 476 11.69 -16.10 -14.61
CA PHE A 476 11.66 -15.29 -13.39
C PHE A 476 11.91 -16.16 -12.15
N TRP A 477 11.17 -17.26 -12.02
CA TRP A 477 11.25 -18.14 -10.85
C TRP A 477 12.52 -18.98 -10.78
N GLU A 478 13.07 -19.39 -11.94
CA GLU A 478 14.41 -19.98 -11.99
C GLU A 478 15.48 -19.03 -11.43
N GLY A 479 15.37 -17.74 -11.75
CA GLY A 479 16.23 -16.70 -11.19
C GLY A 479 16.10 -16.53 -9.67
N HIS A 480 14.97 -16.96 -9.10
CA HIS A 480 14.70 -16.98 -7.64
C HIS A 480 14.86 -18.38 -7.04
N GLY A 481 15.57 -19.29 -7.72
CA GLY A 481 15.97 -20.58 -7.18
C GLY A 481 14.92 -21.69 -7.22
N LEU A 482 13.74 -21.47 -7.81
CA LEU A 482 12.75 -22.54 -8.01
C LEU A 482 13.08 -23.38 -9.25
N SER A 483 12.83 -24.69 -9.17
CA SER A 483 12.94 -25.59 -10.31
C SER A 483 11.83 -25.33 -11.34
N ARG A 484 12.14 -25.45 -12.64
CA ARG A 484 11.11 -25.40 -13.70
C ARG A 484 9.97 -26.38 -13.52
N LEU A 485 10.21 -27.50 -12.84
CA LEU A 485 9.20 -28.52 -12.58
C LEU A 485 8.19 -28.09 -11.51
N ASP A 486 8.58 -27.14 -10.66
CA ASP A 486 7.74 -26.60 -9.58
C ASP A 486 6.95 -25.36 -10.02
N VAL A 487 7.16 -24.90 -11.26
CA VAL A 487 6.53 -23.69 -11.81
C VAL A 487 5.56 -24.06 -12.93
N ALA A 488 4.28 -23.83 -12.67
CA ALA A 488 3.21 -24.01 -13.64
C ALA A 488 2.70 -22.66 -14.17
N TYR A 489 2.21 -22.68 -15.41
CA TYR A 489 1.46 -21.59 -16.04
C TYR A 489 0.29 -22.20 -16.79
N GLN A 490 -0.88 -21.58 -16.66
CA GLN A 490 -2.08 -21.98 -17.40
C GLN A 490 -2.84 -20.73 -17.84
N ARG A 491 -3.22 -20.70 -19.12
CA ARG A 491 -4.06 -19.63 -19.69
C ARG A 491 -5.49 -20.13 -19.84
N GLY A 492 -6.46 -19.37 -19.30
CA GLY A 492 -7.88 -19.76 -19.27
C GLY A 492 -8.67 -19.48 -20.55
N LEU A 493 -8.08 -18.80 -21.55
CA LEU A 493 -8.74 -18.41 -22.80
C LEU A 493 -7.80 -18.67 -23.99
N GLY A 494 -8.36 -19.10 -25.13
CA GLY A 494 -7.67 -19.56 -26.34
C GLY A 494 -6.71 -18.52 -26.97
N ASP A 495 -5.92 -18.96 -27.94
CA ASP A 495 -4.88 -18.19 -28.64
C ASP A 495 -5.41 -16.85 -29.21
N GLY A 496 -5.44 -15.80 -28.38
CA GLY A 496 -5.84 -14.46 -28.77
C GLY A 496 -4.63 -13.66 -29.24
N ASP A 497 -4.46 -13.56 -30.56
CA ASP A 497 -3.64 -12.50 -31.15
C ASP A 497 -4.22 -11.15 -30.71
N ALA A 498 -3.35 -10.25 -30.22
CA ALA A 498 -3.76 -8.88 -29.91
C ALA A 498 -4.14 -8.19 -31.23
N ALA A 499 -5.42 -7.81 -31.36
CA ALA A 499 -5.91 -7.01 -32.47
C ALA A 499 -5.50 -5.54 -32.32
#